data_AF-A0A7V3VIJ0-F1
#
_entry.id   AF-A0A7V3VIJ0-F1
#
_cell.length_a   1.000
_cell.length_b   1.000
_cell.length_c   1.000
_cell.angle_alpha   90.00
_cell.angle_beta   90.00
_cell.angle_gamma   90.00
#
_symmetry.space_group_name_H-M   'P 1'
#
loop_
_entity.id
_entity.type
_entity.pdbx_description
1 polymer ?
#
loop_
_entity_poly.entity_id
_entity_poly.type
_entity_poly.pdbx_seq_one_letter_code
_entity_poly.pdbx_strand_id
1 'polypeptide(L)'
;MPVGTTLRYDEVPLDDFLLALRQHERDVRLGHLPPQQQLKEVRLEMRWTPFSATEPSPLTIYLLQERDALSEQVEVFFLLRAPSALAVPLRDMALKFRAFLRKRQLPSLFRIDPRFGLVYGSALDPLDETIRWDRPWSIVTLYLTEDPSSPSLAVMDYVSPDARKRYQELFLKVNQVAPSSPGFLKNAWKRLRGGGQQEAGVHRLSYRLVALLSAFLQNEPCVDATISMIFKELPRGTGGVGLLDPRFATYYPSGHDRFFASLGELA
;
A
#
# COMPACT_ATOMS: atom_id res chain seq x y z
N MET A 1 2.98 -3.30 -30.78
CA MET A 1 2.54 -4.28 -29.76
C MET A 1 1.04 -4.12 -29.55
N PRO A 2 0.23 -5.19 -29.46
CA PRO A 2 -1.20 -5.03 -29.22
C PRO A 2 -1.38 -4.35 -27.86
N VAL A 3 -2.09 -3.22 -27.85
CA VAL A 3 -2.36 -2.42 -26.66
C VAL A 3 -3.21 -3.27 -25.71
N GLY A 4 -2.63 -3.70 -24.59
CA GLY A 4 -3.36 -4.42 -23.55
C GLY A 4 -4.50 -3.55 -22.99
N THR A 5 -5.63 -4.18 -22.68
CA THR A 5 -6.77 -3.52 -22.02
C THR A 5 -6.59 -3.51 -20.51
N THR A 6 -6.87 -2.37 -19.88
CA THR A 6 -6.94 -2.25 -18.41
C THR A 6 -8.37 -2.55 -17.99
N LEU A 7 -8.57 -3.54 -17.13
CA LEU A 7 -9.86 -3.82 -16.49
C LEU A 7 -9.83 -3.24 -15.09
N ARG A 8 -10.86 -2.49 -14.74
CA ARG A 8 -11.04 -1.94 -13.42
C ARG A 8 -12.37 -2.41 -12.87
N TYR A 9 -12.35 -2.96 -11.66
CA TYR A 9 -13.54 -3.13 -10.84
C TYR A 9 -13.61 -1.98 -9.85
N ASP A 10 -14.74 -1.30 -9.76
CA ASP A 10 -14.95 -0.19 -8.84
C ASP A 10 -16.04 -0.50 -7.82
N GLU A 11 -15.75 -0.21 -6.55
CA GLU A 11 -16.73 -0.17 -5.46
C GLU A 11 -17.53 -1.48 -5.28
N VAL A 12 -16.88 -2.62 -5.57
CA VAL A 12 -17.48 -3.94 -5.34
C VAL A 12 -17.67 -4.13 -3.83
N PRO A 13 -18.86 -4.54 -3.34
CA PRO A 13 -19.03 -4.88 -1.94
C PRO A 13 -17.99 -5.92 -1.50
N LEU A 14 -17.31 -5.69 -0.37
CA LEU A 14 -16.20 -6.54 0.05
C LEU A 14 -16.65 -8.00 0.24
N ASP A 15 -17.85 -8.21 0.76
CA ASP A 15 -18.42 -9.55 0.97
C ASP A 15 -18.64 -10.32 -0.35
N ASP A 16 -19.09 -9.62 -1.41
CA ASP A 16 -19.25 -10.20 -2.74
C ASP A 16 -17.88 -10.62 -3.31
N PHE A 17 -16.87 -9.78 -3.14
CA PHE A 17 -15.49 -10.12 -3.51
C PHE A 17 -14.97 -11.33 -2.71
N LEU A 18 -15.17 -11.37 -1.40
CA LEU A 18 -14.71 -12.49 -0.56
C LEU A 18 -15.46 -13.79 -0.89
N LEU A 19 -16.72 -13.72 -1.31
CA LEU A 19 -17.47 -14.87 -1.83
C LEU A 19 -16.86 -15.36 -3.15
N ALA A 20 -16.60 -14.44 -4.10
CA ALA A 20 -15.97 -14.77 -5.38
C ALA A 20 -14.56 -15.35 -5.18
N LEU A 21 -13.78 -14.81 -4.24
CA LEU A 21 -12.45 -15.31 -3.90
C LEU A 21 -12.51 -16.74 -3.34
N ARG A 22 -13.42 -17.02 -2.40
CA ARG A 22 -13.60 -18.39 -1.86
C ARG A 22 -13.97 -19.40 -2.94
N GLN A 23 -14.78 -19.01 -3.92
CA GLN A 23 -15.10 -19.86 -5.07
C GLN A 23 -13.87 -20.04 -5.99
N HIS A 24 -13.15 -18.96 -6.27
CA HIS A 24 -11.93 -18.97 -7.10
C HIS A 24 -10.84 -19.88 -6.51
N GLU A 25 -10.67 -19.88 -5.18
CA GLU A 25 -9.70 -20.74 -4.48
C GLU A 25 -10.09 -22.22 -4.54
N ARG A 26 -11.38 -22.55 -4.68
CA ARG A 26 -11.87 -23.93 -4.83
C ARG A 26 -11.66 -24.46 -6.24
N ASP A 27 -11.94 -23.65 -7.27
CA ASP A 27 -11.65 -23.99 -8.66
C ASP A 27 -11.25 -22.76 -9.49
N VAL A 28 -9.94 -22.58 -9.65
CA VAL A 28 -9.34 -21.46 -10.40
C VAL A 28 -9.77 -21.48 -11.88
N ARG A 29 -10.07 -22.64 -12.45
CA ARG A 29 -10.39 -22.81 -13.88
C ARG A 29 -11.73 -22.20 -14.26
N LEU A 30 -12.62 -22.01 -13.29
CA LEU A 30 -13.93 -21.39 -13.50
C LEU A 30 -13.85 -19.87 -13.71
N GLY A 31 -12.67 -19.26 -13.55
CA GLY A 31 -12.44 -17.87 -13.94
C GLY A 31 -13.21 -16.84 -13.10
N HIS A 32 -13.62 -17.20 -11.88
CA HIS A 32 -14.43 -16.37 -11.00
C HIS A 32 -13.83 -14.99 -10.66
N LEU A 33 -12.51 -14.89 -10.71
CA LEU A 33 -11.74 -13.65 -10.61
C LEU A 33 -10.68 -13.65 -11.72
N PRO A 34 -10.26 -12.46 -12.22
CA PRO A 34 -9.14 -12.37 -13.14
C PRO A 34 -7.85 -12.95 -12.54
N PRO A 35 -6.86 -13.31 -13.37
CA PRO A 35 -5.57 -13.81 -12.89
C PRO A 35 -4.88 -12.81 -11.95
N GLN A 36 -4.50 -13.25 -10.75
CA GLN A 36 -3.82 -12.39 -9.77
C GLN A 36 -2.49 -11.82 -10.26
N GLN A 37 -1.83 -12.47 -11.23
CA GLN A 37 -0.57 -12.00 -11.83
C GLN A 37 -0.75 -10.67 -12.58
N GLN A 38 -1.98 -10.36 -13.00
CA GLN A 38 -2.35 -9.13 -13.69
C GLN A 38 -2.87 -8.07 -12.72
N LEU A 39 -3.10 -8.42 -11.44
CA LEU A 39 -3.54 -7.49 -10.42
C LEU A 39 -2.42 -6.49 -10.13
N LYS A 40 -2.73 -5.21 -10.29
CA LYS A 40 -1.76 -4.11 -10.15
C LYS A 40 -1.96 -3.29 -8.89
N GLU A 41 -3.21 -2.90 -8.63
CA GLU A 41 -3.56 -2.06 -7.49
C GLU A 41 -4.90 -2.52 -6.91
N VAL A 42 -5.01 -2.38 -5.60
CA VAL A 42 -6.24 -2.62 -4.86
C VAL A 42 -6.49 -1.41 -3.96
N ARG A 43 -7.74 -0.95 -3.92
CA ARG A 43 -8.22 0.08 -3.01
C ARG A 43 -9.38 -0.49 -2.19
N LEU A 44 -9.28 -0.46 -0.87
CA LEU A 44 -10.39 -0.73 0.03
C LEU A 44 -10.87 0.59 0.61
N GLU A 45 -12.17 0.81 0.61
CA GLU A 45 -12.83 1.96 1.22
C GLU A 45 -13.85 1.45 2.23
N MET A 46 -13.89 2.08 3.41
CA MET A 46 -14.83 1.71 4.48
C MET A 46 -15.04 2.89 5.43
N ARG A 47 -16.03 2.76 6.31
CA ARG A 47 -16.18 3.63 7.47
C ARG A 47 -15.69 2.90 8.72
N TRP A 48 -14.76 3.51 9.42
CA TRP A 48 -14.11 2.96 10.61
C TRP A 48 -14.41 3.81 11.83
N THR A 49 -14.76 3.17 12.94
CA THR A 49 -15.06 3.84 14.21
C THR A 49 -13.96 3.53 15.23
N PRO A 50 -12.85 4.29 15.29
CA PRO A 50 -11.82 4.03 16.28
C PRO A 50 -12.39 4.08 17.70
N PHE A 51 -11.81 3.32 18.64
CA PHE A 51 -12.29 3.28 20.03
C PHE A 51 -12.40 4.64 20.72
N SER A 52 -11.64 5.64 20.26
CA SER A 52 -11.66 7.01 20.76
C SER A 52 -12.73 7.91 20.12
N ALA A 53 -13.47 7.42 19.12
CA ALA A 53 -14.46 8.19 18.38
C ALA A 53 -15.86 7.59 18.55
N THR A 54 -16.87 8.46 18.45
CA THR A 54 -18.29 8.09 18.53
C THR A 54 -18.93 7.88 17.17
N GLU A 55 -18.32 8.40 16.10
CA GLU A 55 -18.88 8.38 14.75
C GLU A 55 -17.96 7.66 13.75
N PRO A 56 -18.53 6.88 12.82
CA PRO A 56 -17.75 6.23 11.77
C PRO A 56 -17.15 7.25 10.81
N SER A 57 -15.84 7.18 10.60
CA SER A 57 -15.06 8.07 9.74
C SER A 57 -14.47 7.33 8.54
N PRO A 58 -14.23 7.99 7.41
CA PRO A 58 -13.69 7.32 6.23
C PRO A 58 -12.27 6.77 6.48
N LEU A 59 -12.05 5.54 6.06
CA LEU A 59 -10.74 4.88 6.02
C LEU A 59 -10.55 4.31 4.61
N THR A 60 -9.44 4.67 3.98
CA THR A 60 -9.03 4.10 2.69
C THR A 60 -7.72 3.36 2.87
N ILE A 61 -7.65 2.12 2.39
CA ILE A 61 -6.43 1.32 2.39
C ILE A 61 -6.09 0.94 0.97
N TYR A 62 -4.94 1.38 0.49
CA TYR A 62 -4.40 0.96 -0.79
C TYR A 62 -3.41 -0.17 -0.57
N LEU A 63 -3.45 -1.17 -1.43
CA LEU A 63 -2.43 -2.20 -1.54
C LEU A 63 -1.88 -2.12 -2.96
N LEU A 64 -0.61 -1.76 -3.04
CA LEU A 64 0.03 -1.33 -4.29
C LEU A 64 1.27 -2.16 -4.56
N GLN A 65 1.55 -2.37 -5.84
CA GLN A 65 2.81 -2.91 -6.33
C GLN A 65 3.45 -1.91 -7.28
N GLU A 66 4.60 -1.37 -6.90
CA GLU A 66 5.33 -0.41 -7.73
C GLU A 66 6.76 -0.88 -7.97
N ARG A 67 7.30 -0.52 -9.14
CA ARG A 67 8.72 -0.67 -9.41
C ARG A 67 9.40 0.64 -9.03
N ASP A 68 10.28 0.60 -8.05
CA ASP A 68 11.08 1.77 -7.68
C ASP A 68 11.97 2.17 -8.87
N ALA A 69 11.94 3.45 -9.24
CA ALA A 69 12.61 3.94 -10.44
C ALA A 69 14.14 3.87 -10.33
N LEU A 70 14.67 3.85 -9.11
CA LEU A 70 16.09 3.99 -8.82
C LEU A 70 16.78 2.64 -8.65
N SER A 71 16.20 1.76 -7.83
CA SER A 71 16.66 0.39 -7.57
C SER A 71 16.12 -0.64 -8.56
N GLU A 72 15.08 -0.28 -9.34
CA GLU A 72 14.32 -1.19 -10.20
C GLU A 72 13.65 -2.36 -9.48
N GLN A 73 13.66 -2.36 -8.14
CA GLN A 73 13.02 -3.37 -7.32
C GLN A 73 11.50 -3.19 -7.38
N VAL A 74 10.80 -4.31 -7.41
CA VAL A 74 9.34 -4.33 -7.27
C VAL A 74 9.01 -4.44 -5.78
N GLU A 75 8.28 -3.45 -5.29
CA GLU A 75 7.90 -3.34 -3.90
C GLU A 75 6.38 -3.42 -3.77
N VAL A 76 5.93 -4.12 -2.73
CA VAL A 76 4.51 -4.19 -2.35
C VAL A 76 4.33 -3.49 -1.02
N PHE A 77 3.35 -2.61 -0.93
CA PHE A 77 3.11 -1.84 0.28
C PHE A 77 1.63 -1.53 0.49
N PHE A 78 1.29 -1.31 1.75
CA PHE A 78 0.00 -0.80 2.19
C PHE A 78 0.10 0.69 2.46
N LEU A 79 -0.92 1.45 2.06
CA LEU A 79 -1.09 2.86 2.40
C LEU A 79 -2.42 3.01 3.09
N LEU A 80 -2.40 3.33 4.38
CA LEU A 80 -3.60 3.57 5.18
C LEU A 80 -3.81 5.09 5.25
N ARG A 81 -5.00 5.55 4.88
CA ARG A 81 -5.39 6.96 4.82
C ARG A 81 -6.68 7.20 5.58
N ALA A 82 -6.68 8.22 6.44
CA ALA A 82 -7.86 8.66 7.20
C ALA A 82 -7.81 10.18 7.40
N PRO A 83 -8.91 10.84 7.83
CA PRO A 83 -8.89 12.25 8.23
C PRO A 83 -7.80 12.50 9.29
N SER A 84 -7.16 13.66 9.24
CA SER A 84 -6.02 13.96 10.12
C SER A 84 -6.35 13.99 11.61
N ALA A 85 -7.60 14.32 11.97
CA ALA A 85 -8.09 14.20 13.34
C ALA A 85 -7.94 12.77 13.91
N LEU A 86 -7.76 11.76 13.06
CA LEU A 86 -7.56 10.36 13.43
C LEU A 86 -6.10 9.92 13.34
N ALA A 87 -5.12 10.83 13.30
CA ALA A 87 -3.69 10.49 13.19
C ALA A 87 -3.22 9.50 14.26
N VAL A 88 -3.60 9.70 15.52
CA VAL A 88 -3.26 8.79 16.63
C VAL A 88 -3.91 7.42 16.44
N PRO A 89 -5.24 7.29 16.29
CA PRO A 89 -5.87 6.02 15.98
C PRO A 89 -5.27 5.31 14.76
N LEU A 90 -5.01 6.05 13.67
CA LEU A 90 -4.49 5.51 12.41
C LEU A 90 -3.10 4.88 12.62
N ARG A 91 -2.22 5.58 13.36
CA ARG A 91 -0.92 5.06 13.77
C ARG A 91 -1.07 3.75 14.54
N ASP A 92 -1.96 3.73 15.53
CA ASP A 92 -2.13 2.57 16.40
C ASP A 92 -2.73 1.38 15.63
N MET A 93 -3.68 1.61 14.72
CA MET A 93 -4.18 0.60 13.77
C MET A 93 -3.05 0.05 12.90
N ALA A 94 -2.21 0.91 12.34
CA ALA A 94 -1.11 0.50 11.48
C ALA A 94 -0.08 -0.35 12.24
N LEU A 95 0.23 0.01 13.51
CA LEU A 95 1.09 -0.79 14.39
C LEU A 95 0.48 -2.16 14.69
N LYS A 96 -0.83 -2.24 14.99
CA LYS A 96 -1.56 -3.50 15.17
C LYS A 96 -1.52 -4.35 13.90
N PHE A 97 -1.71 -3.73 12.73
CA PHE A 97 -1.68 -4.43 11.46
C PHE A 97 -0.30 -5.00 11.15
N ARG A 98 0.78 -4.24 11.39
CA ARG A 98 2.15 -4.75 11.27
C ARG A 98 2.39 -5.95 12.19
N ALA A 99 1.92 -5.89 13.44
CA ALA A 99 2.01 -7.02 14.36
C ALA A 99 1.22 -8.25 13.85
N PHE A 100 0.04 -8.04 13.26
CA PHE A 100 -0.77 -9.08 12.63
C PHE A 100 -0.06 -9.75 11.43
N LEU A 101 0.61 -8.97 10.58
CA LEU A 101 1.41 -9.46 9.46
C LEU A 101 2.63 -10.25 9.93
N ARG A 102 3.36 -9.74 10.94
CA ARG A 102 4.53 -10.40 11.50
C ARG A 102 4.20 -11.78 12.08
N LYS A 103 3.05 -11.93 12.76
CA LYS A 103 2.55 -13.24 13.25
C LYS A 103 2.33 -14.25 12.13
N ARG A 104 2.19 -13.79 10.89
CA ARG A 104 2.01 -14.61 9.67
C ARG A 104 3.26 -14.70 8.81
N GLN A 105 4.42 -14.35 9.37
CA GLN A 105 5.71 -14.42 8.69
C GLN A 105 5.77 -13.53 7.44
N LEU A 106 5.03 -12.41 7.45
CA LEU A 106 5.15 -11.38 6.43
C LEU A 106 5.98 -10.22 7.02
N PRO A 107 7.29 -10.15 6.69
CA PRO A 107 8.12 -9.05 7.17
C PRO A 107 7.61 -7.74 6.60
N SER A 108 7.65 -6.70 7.43
CA SER A 108 7.21 -5.38 7.02
C SER A 108 7.86 -4.26 7.83
N LEU A 109 8.10 -3.15 7.14
CA LEU A 109 8.75 -1.95 7.67
C LEU A 109 7.93 -0.71 7.30
N PHE A 110 7.79 0.21 8.23
CA PHE A 110 7.16 1.51 7.99
C PHE A 110 8.12 2.44 7.27
N ARG A 111 7.56 3.22 6.33
CA ARG A 111 8.22 4.40 5.82
C ARG A 111 8.11 5.52 6.86
N ILE A 112 9.23 6.20 7.10
CA ILE A 112 9.27 7.42 7.90
C ILE A 112 9.40 8.59 6.93
N ASP A 113 8.43 9.50 6.95
CA ASP A 113 8.50 10.74 6.20
C ASP A 113 9.56 11.67 6.82
N PRO A 114 10.43 12.32 6.00
CA PRO A 114 11.52 13.14 6.51
C PRO A 114 11.06 14.40 7.25
N ARG A 115 9.79 14.82 7.08
CA ARG A 115 9.22 16.01 7.71
C ARG A 115 8.19 15.67 8.77
N PHE A 116 7.24 14.80 8.44
CA PHE A 116 6.10 14.47 9.32
C PHE A 116 6.34 13.25 10.24
N GLY A 117 7.40 12.46 10.00
CA GLY A 117 7.66 11.25 10.77
C GLY A 117 6.81 10.06 10.29
N LEU A 118 6.27 9.26 11.23
CA LEU A 118 5.54 8.03 10.89
C LEU A 118 4.18 8.31 10.23
N VAL A 119 3.48 9.36 10.67
CA VAL A 119 2.16 9.72 10.16
C VAL A 119 2.31 10.95 9.28
N TYR A 120 2.37 10.73 7.97
CA TYR A 120 2.41 11.82 7.00
C TYR A 120 1.15 12.68 7.12
N GLY A 121 1.31 14.00 7.08
CA GLY A 121 0.21 14.95 7.14
C GLY A 121 -0.29 15.27 8.56
N SER A 122 0.35 14.74 9.61
CA SER A 122 0.03 15.09 11.00
C SER A 122 1.18 15.78 11.73
N ALA A 123 0.82 16.76 12.58
CA ALA A 123 1.70 17.42 13.53
C ALA A 123 1.88 16.62 14.85
N LEU A 124 1.44 15.35 14.89
CA LEU A 124 1.50 14.50 16.09
C LEU A 124 2.92 14.32 16.65
N ASP A 125 3.95 14.27 15.80
CA ASP A 125 5.36 14.17 16.20
C ASP A 125 6.29 14.48 15.00
N PRO A 126 6.24 15.68 14.39
CA PRO A 126 6.96 15.95 13.15
C PRO A 126 8.47 15.99 13.39
N LEU A 127 9.23 15.48 12.42
CA LEU A 127 10.69 15.62 12.39
C LEU A 127 11.12 17.05 12.05
N ASP A 128 10.35 17.72 11.19
CA ASP A 128 10.46 19.14 10.92
C ASP A 128 9.69 19.91 12.01
N GLU A 129 10.43 20.48 12.96
CA GLU A 129 9.87 21.23 14.07
C GLU A 129 9.17 22.52 13.64
N THR A 130 9.13 22.91 12.36
CA THR A 130 8.31 24.05 11.93
C THR A 130 6.85 23.66 11.66
N ILE A 131 6.56 22.37 11.57
CA ILE A 131 5.20 21.86 11.35
C ILE A 131 4.39 22.02 12.63
N ARG A 132 3.28 22.75 12.51
CA ARG A 132 2.37 23.11 13.61
C ARG A 132 0.90 22.84 13.30
N TRP A 133 0.62 22.35 12.10
CA TRP A 133 -0.73 22.20 11.59
C TRP A 133 -0.85 20.87 10.83
N ASP A 134 -2.04 20.29 10.86
CA ASP A 134 -2.37 19.05 10.19
C ASP A 134 -2.86 19.31 8.75
N ARG A 135 -2.48 18.43 7.83
CA ARG A 135 -3.12 18.32 6.51
C ARG A 135 -4.58 17.85 6.68
N PRO A 136 -5.44 17.91 5.65
CA PRO A 136 -6.78 17.32 5.73
C PRO A 136 -6.75 15.80 5.98
N TRP A 137 -5.70 15.13 5.51
CA TRP A 137 -5.54 13.68 5.59
C TRP A 137 -4.26 13.30 6.31
N SER A 138 -4.31 12.15 7.00
CA SER A 138 -3.16 11.47 7.57
C SER A 138 -2.92 10.14 6.86
N ILE A 139 -1.66 9.83 6.62
CA ILE A 139 -1.24 8.65 5.86
C ILE A 139 -0.15 7.89 6.62
N VAL A 140 -0.27 6.57 6.68
CA VAL A 140 0.79 5.66 7.16
C VAL A 140 1.09 4.64 6.06
N THR A 141 2.37 4.49 5.72
CA THR A 141 2.81 3.57 4.66
C THR A 141 3.65 2.42 5.24
N LEU A 142 3.27 1.19 4.92
CA LEU A 142 3.88 -0.06 5.41
C LEU A 142 4.30 -0.94 4.24
N TYR A 143 5.61 -1.09 4.03
CA TYR A 143 6.18 -1.91 2.97
C TYR A 143 6.34 -3.36 3.43
N LEU A 144 6.03 -4.32 2.54
CA LEU A 144 6.26 -5.74 2.74
C LEU A 144 7.69 -6.11 2.37
N THR A 145 8.62 -5.79 3.26
CA THR A 145 10.04 -6.12 3.11
C THR A 145 10.69 -6.25 4.49
N GLU A 146 11.81 -6.96 4.54
CA GLU A 146 12.73 -7.00 5.68
C GLU A 146 13.96 -6.12 5.47
N ASP A 147 14.15 -5.58 4.26
CA ASP A 147 15.33 -4.81 3.88
C ASP A 147 15.19 -3.34 4.33
N PRO A 148 15.93 -2.89 5.38
CA PRO A 148 15.91 -1.51 5.82
C PRO A 148 16.66 -0.57 4.87
N SER A 149 17.31 -1.08 3.82
CA SER A 149 18.01 -0.30 2.81
C SER A 149 17.17 -0.01 1.57
N SER A 150 15.91 -0.48 1.53
CA SER A 150 14.96 -0.15 0.47
C SER A 150 14.92 1.38 0.28
N PRO A 151 15.17 1.87 -0.95
CA PRO A 151 15.22 3.30 -1.21
C PRO A 151 13.86 4.00 -1.01
N SER A 152 12.75 3.25 -1.08
CA SER A 152 11.40 3.75 -0.80
C SER A 152 11.09 3.87 0.69
N LEU A 153 11.84 3.18 1.55
CA LEU A 153 11.72 3.19 3.00
C LEU A 153 12.69 4.18 3.66
N ALA A 154 13.98 4.03 3.37
CA ALA A 154 15.07 4.77 4.01
C ALA A 154 15.42 6.03 3.21
N VAL A 155 14.55 7.03 3.25
CA VAL A 155 14.71 8.32 2.56
C VAL A 155 15.74 9.25 3.23
N MET A 156 16.81 8.70 3.84
CA MET A 156 17.79 9.47 4.62
C MET A 156 18.45 10.60 3.83
N ASP A 157 18.63 10.42 2.52
CA ASP A 157 19.24 11.42 1.64
C ASP A 157 18.38 12.70 1.51
N TYR A 158 17.09 12.62 1.84
CA TYR A 158 16.15 13.73 1.85
C TYR A 158 15.95 14.35 3.25
N VAL A 159 16.62 13.81 4.27
CA VAL A 159 16.55 14.32 5.65
C VAL A 159 17.61 15.41 5.83
N SER A 160 17.18 16.58 6.30
CA SER A 160 18.08 17.69 6.62
C SER A 160 19.12 17.24 7.65
N PRO A 161 20.38 17.72 7.58
CA PRO A 161 21.44 17.31 8.51
C PRO A 161 21.03 17.38 9.99
N ASP A 162 20.30 18.43 10.37
CA ASP A 162 19.85 18.66 11.75
C ASP A 162 18.79 17.65 12.22
N ALA A 163 17.97 17.13 11.30
CA ALA A 163 16.91 16.16 11.62
C ALA A 163 17.38 14.70 11.55
N ARG A 164 18.59 14.41 11.03
CA ARG A 164 19.07 13.03 10.77
C ARG A 164 19.07 12.16 12.02
N LYS A 165 19.54 12.68 13.15
CA LYS A 165 19.59 11.92 14.41
C LYS A 165 18.17 11.51 14.85
N ARG A 166 17.24 12.48 14.87
CA ARG A 166 15.85 12.25 15.25
C ARG A 166 15.14 11.29 14.29
N TYR A 167 15.41 11.40 12.98
CA TYR A 167 14.93 10.45 11.98
C TYR A 167 15.43 9.03 12.26
N GLN A 168 16.73 8.84 12.52
CA GLN A 168 17.31 7.53 12.80
C GLN A 168 16.74 6.92 14.08
N GLU A 169 16.60 7.71 15.14
CA GLU A 169 15.98 7.29 16.40
C GLU A 169 14.53 6.87 16.20
N LEU A 170 13.74 7.65 15.44
CA LEU A 170 12.36 7.32 15.14
C LEU A 170 12.25 6.06 14.27
N PHE A 171 13.08 5.94 13.23
CA PHE A 171 13.13 4.77 12.36
C PHE A 171 13.47 3.53 13.19
N LEU A 172 14.51 3.57 14.02
CA LEU A 172 14.87 2.47 14.91
C LEU A 172 13.75 2.12 15.89
N LYS A 173 13.14 3.11 16.54
CA LYS A 173 12.03 2.92 17.48
C LYS A 173 10.83 2.22 16.83
N VAL A 174 10.46 2.66 15.64
CA VAL A 174 9.27 2.15 14.93
C VAL A 174 9.58 0.82 14.27
N ASN A 175 10.68 0.71 13.53
CA ASN A 175 11.00 -0.45 12.71
C ASN A 175 11.76 -1.55 13.45
N GLN A 176 12.37 -1.26 14.60
CA GLN A 176 13.22 -2.18 15.38
C GLN A 176 14.48 -2.63 14.62
N VAL A 177 14.90 -1.83 13.63
CA VAL A 177 16.10 -1.99 12.84
C VAL A 177 16.61 -0.60 12.47
N ALA A 178 17.93 -0.41 12.41
CA ALA A 178 18.50 0.87 12.02
C ALA A 178 18.24 1.13 10.52
N PRO A 179 17.98 2.38 10.11
CA PRO A 179 17.94 2.70 8.69
C PRO A 179 19.34 2.47 8.10
N SER A 180 19.39 1.78 6.97
CA SER A 180 20.62 1.69 6.19
C SER A 180 20.63 2.84 5.19
N SER A 181 21.77 3.50 5.00
CA SER A 181 21.91 4.46 3.92
C SER A 181 21.68 3.74 2.59
N PRO A 182 20.64 4.09 1.81
CA PRO A 182 20.55 3.60 0.45
C PRO A 182 21.77 4.20 -0.24
N GLY A 183 22.64 3.36 -0.78
CA GLY A 183 23.78 3.84 -1.55
C GLY A 183 23.31 4.42 -2.88
N PHE A 184 22.45 5.44 -2.91
CA PHE A 184 21.84 5.97 -4.13
C PHE A 184 22.89 6.32 -5.18
N LEU A 185 23.97 6.99 -4.78
CA LEU A 185 25.13 7.20 -5.66
C LEU A 185 25.76 5.87 -6.07
N LYS A 186 26.06 4.95 -5.15
CA LYS A 186 26.64 3.64 -5.50
C LYS A 186 25.76 2.83 -6.48
N ASN A 187 24.44 2.90 -6.35
CA ASN A 187 23.46 2.20 -7.18
C ASN A 187 23.30 2.88 -8.55
N ALA A 188 23.23 4.21 -8.60
CA ALA A 188 23.25 4.97 -9.85
C ALA A 188 24.54 4.72 -10.66
N TRP A 189 25.69 4.66 -9.98
CA TRP A 189 26.98 4.33 -10.60
C TRP A 189 27.09 2.86 -11.05
N LYS A 190 26.48 1.90 -10.33
CA LYS A 190 26.38 0.50 -10.76
C LYS A 190 25.50 0.35 -12.01
N ARG A 191 24.40 1.11 -12.09
CA ARG A 191 23.48 1.13 -13.25
C ARG A 191 24.15 1.64 -14.52
N LEU A 192 25.00 2.68 -14.41
CA LEU A 192 25.83 3.17 -15.52
C LEU A 192 26.88 2.16 -15.99
N ARG A 193 27.26 1.18 -15.16
CA ARG A 193 28.23 0.12 -15.51
C ARG A 193 27.59 -1.20 -15.93
N GLY A 194 26.28 -1.22 -16.21
CA GLY A 194 25.57 -2.40 -16.73
C GLY A 194 25.41 -3.55 -15.73
N GLY A 195 25.62 -3.31 -14.43
CA GLY A 195 25.56 -4.33 -13.39
C GLY A 195 24.26 -4.28 -12.58
N GLY A 196 23.35 -5.23 -12.83
CA GLY A 196 22.44 -5.73 -11.79
C GLY A 196 20.98 -5.86 -12.19
N GLN A 197 20.62 -7.02 -12.77
CA GLN A 197 19.33 -7.65 -12.47
C GLN A 197 19.43 -8.25 -11.06
N GLN A 198 18.76 -7.66 -10.09
CA GLN A 198 18.43 -8.32 -8.83
C GLN A 198 16.94 -8.11 -8.56
N GLU A 199 16.13 -9.09 -8.95
CA GLU A 199 14.76 -9.25 -8.43
C GLU A 199 14.85 -9.70 -6.96
N ALA A 200 15.25 -8.80 -6.07
CA ALA A 200 15.14 -9.02 -4.63
C ALA A 200 13.90 -8.28 -4.13
N GLY A 201 12.82 -9.06 -3.92
CA GLY A 201 11.51 -8.59 -3.48
C GLY A 201 10.46 -9.70 -3.69
N VAL A 202 10.41 -10.67 -2.77
CA VAL A 202 9.69 -11.95 -2.90
C VAL A 202 8.16 -11.82 -2.86
N HIS A 203 7.62 -10.63 -2.59
CA HIS A 203 6.19 -10.42 -2.45
C HIS A 203 5.60 -9.83 -3.73
N ARG A 204 4.66 -10.56 -4.33
CA ARG A 204 3.78 -10.06 -5.40
C ARG A 204 2.42 -9.72 -4.82
N LEU A 205 1.79 -8.70 -5.38
CA LEU A 205 0.39 -8.41 -5.13
C LEU A 205 -0.44 -9.66 -5.47
N SER A 206 -1.33 -10.04 -4.55
CA SER A 206 -2.11 -11.27 -4.65
C SER A 206 -3.40 -11.15 -3.85
N TYR A 207 -4.39 -11.98 -4.20
CA TYR A 207 -5.63 -12.06 -3.44
C TYR A 207 -5.43 -12.52 -2.00
N ARG A 208 -4.36 -13.28 -1.74
CA ARG A 208 -3.98 -13.67 -0.37
C ARG A 208 -3.70 -12.44 0.51
N LEU A 209 -3.03 -11.41 -0.02
CA LEU A 209 -2.78 -10.18 0.74
C LEU A 209 -4.09 -9.43 1.02
N VAL A 210 -5.01 -9.40 0.05
CA VAL A 210 -6.35 -8.81 0.23
C VAL A 210 -7.16 -9.57 1.28
N ALA A 211 -7.12 -10.90 1.26
CA ALA A 211 -7.78 -11.75 2.25
C ALA A 211 -7.18 -11.55 3.66
N LEU A 212 -5.87 -11.39 3.77
CA LEU A 212 -5.21 -11.10 5.04
C LEU A 212 -5.58 -9.73 5.60
N LEU A 213 -5.63 -8.71 4.74
CA LEU A 213 -6.11 -7.38 5.12
C LEU A 213 -7.58 -7.45 5.58
N SER A 214 -8.43 -8.14 4.83
CA SER A 214 -9.85 -8.32 5.17
C SER A 214 -10.01 -9.03 6.51
N ALA A 215 -9.24 -10.09 6.76
CA ALA A 215 -9.24 -10.82 8.03
C ALA A 215 -8.76 -9.97 9.22
N PHE A 216 -7.82 -9.04 9.00
CA PHE A 216 -7.45 -8.06 10.02
C PHE A 216 -8.63 -7.11 10.29
N LEU A 217 -9.21 -6.53 9.25
CA LEU A 217 -10.28 -5.53 9.34
C LEU A 217 -11.59 -6.09 9.92
N GLN A 218 -11.87 -7.39 9.78
CA GLN A 218 -13.00 -8.04 10.44
C GLN A 218 -12.94 -7.98 11.98
N ASN A 219 -11.76 -7.72 12.55
CA ASN A 219 -11.60 -7.52 14.00
C ASN A 219 -11.61 -6.03 14.40
N GLU A 220 -11.80 -5.14 13.45
CA GLU A 220 -11.92 -3.70 13.65
C GLU A 220 -13.38 -3.27 13.40
N PRO A 221 -13.86 -2.20 14.05
CA PRO A 221 -15.22 -1.69 13.87
C PRO A 221 -15.37 -0.93 12.55
N CYS A 222 -15.32 -1.69 11.45
CA CYS A 222 -15.46 -1.21 10.08
C CYS A 222 -16.82 -1.61 9.50
N VAL A 223 -17.46 -0.68 8.77
CA VAL A 223 -18.72 -0.88 8.06
C VAL A 223 -18.61 -0.34 6.64
N ASP A 224 -19.58 -0.69 5.79
CA ASP A 224 -19.69 -0.21 4.40
C ASP A 224 -18.43 -0.45 3.56
N ALA A 225 -17.79 -1.61 3.74
CA ALA A 225 -16.52 -1.92 3.09
C ALA A 225 -16.72 -2.28 1.61
N THR A 226 -16.01 -1.57 0.72
CA THR A 226 -15.93 -1.84 -0.71
C THR A 226 -14.48 -2.05 -1.15
N ILE A 227 -14.32 -2.73 -2.29
CA ILE A 227 -13.03 -3.00 -2.92
C ILE A 227 -13.07 -2.60 -4.39
N SER A 228 -12.07 -1.84 -4.80
CA SER A 228 -11.77 -1.56 -6.20
C SER A 228 -10.44 -2.24 -6.57
N MET A 229 -10.34 -2.78 -7.78
CA MET A 229 -9.17 -3.50 -8.27
C MET A 229 -8.83 -3.08 -9.70
N ILE A 230 -7.54 -2.90 -9.98
CA ILE A 230 -7.04 -2.64 -11.35
C ILE A 230 -6.22 -3.84 -11.82
N PHE A 231 -6.58 -4.35 -13.00
CA PHE A 231 -5.88 -5.41 -13.70
C PHE A 231 -5.33 -4.92 -15.03
N LYS A 232 -4.09 -5.32 -15.32
CA LYS A 232 -3.37 -4.95 -16.55
C LYS A 232 -3.21 -6.12 -17.51
N GLU A 233 -2.99 -5.79 -18.78
CA GLU A 233 -2.56 -6.76 -19.80
C GLU A 233 -3.54 -7.94 -19.94
N LEU A 234 -4.82 -7.68 -19.71
CA LEU A 234 -5.87 -8.69 -19.88
C LEU A 234 -6.19 -8.87 -21.36
N PRO A 235 -6.36 -10.12 -21.82
CA PRO A 235 -6.99 -10.39 -23.10
C PRO A 235 -8.36 -9.71 -23.20
N ARG A 236 -8.77 -9.29 -24.40
CA ARG A 236 -10.12 -8.73 -24.59
C ARG A 236 -11.17 -9.79 -24.22
N GLY A 237 -12.17 -9.42 -23.41
CA GLY A 237 -13.30 -10.29 -23.02
C GLY A 237 -13.17 -11.01 -21.67
N THR A 238 -12.07 -10.83 -20.93
CA THR A 238 -11.85 -11.58 -19.67
C THR A 238 -12.82 -11.23 -18.53
N GLY A 239 -13.34 -10.00 -18.46
CA GLY A 239 -14.27 -9.60 -17.38
C GLY A 239 -15.69 -10.15 -17.52
N GLY A 240 -16.02 -10.85 -18.62
CA GLY A 240 -17.32 -11.52 -18.79
C GLY A 240 -17.42 -12.91 -18.16
N VAL A 241 -16.34 -13.42 -17.56
CA VAL A 241 -16.25 -14.79 -17.01
C VAL A 241 -16.26 -14.80 -15.46
N GLY A 242 -16.09 -13.64 -14.83
CA GLY A 242 -16.02 -13.50 -13.37
C GLY A 242 -17.38 -13.61 -12.67
N LEU A 243 -17.35 -13.96 -11.37
CA LEU A 243 -18.54 -13.91 -10.49
C LEU A 243 -18.90 -12.50 -10.04
N LEU A 244 -17.98 -11.54 -10.23
CA LEU A 244 -18.25 -10.15 -9.89
C LEU A 244 -19.25 -9.56 -10.88
N ASP A 245 -20.24 -8.86 -10.36
CA ASP A 245 -21.27 -8.22 -11.18
C ASP A 245 -20.62 -7.31 -12.25
N PRO A 246 -20.89 -7.56 -13.55
CA PRO A 246 -20.32 -6.79 -14.66
C PRO A 246 -20.58 -5.29 -14.56
N ARG A 247 -21.59 -4.83 -13.80
CA ARG A 247 -21.85 -3.40 -13.59
C ARG A 247 -20.69 -2.66 -12.91
N PHE A 248 -19.86 -3.37 -12.14
CA PHE A 248 -18.68 -2.81 -11.49
C PHE A 248 -17.46 -2.79 -12.40
N ALA A 249 -17.52 -3.46 -13.56
CA ALA A 249 -16.39 -3.64 -14.46
C ALA A 249 -16.35 -2.54 -15.53
N THR A 250 -15.26 -1.79 -15.58
CA THR A 250 -14.98 -0.82 -16.63
C THR A 250 -13.67 -1.17 -17.35
N TYR A 251 -13.69 -1.09 -18.68
CA TYR A 251 -12.50 -1.29 -19.52
C TYR A 251 -11.96 0.04 -20.00
N TYR A 252 -10.68 0.27 -19.74
CA TYR A 252 -9.98 1.47 -20.18
C TYR A 252 -8.91 1.13 -21.23
N PRO A 253 -8.67 2.04 -22.20
CA PRO A 253 -7.43 2.02 -22.96
C PRO A 253 -6.23 2.22 -22.00
N SER A 254 -5.05 1.74 -22.41
CA SER A 254 -3.83 1.85 -21.58
C SER A 254 -3.58 3.29 -21.15
N GLY A 255 -3.34 3.52 -19.86
CA GLY A 255 -3.08 4.86 -19.30
C GLY A 255 -3.91 5.21 -18.06
N HIS A 256 -5.04 4.53 -17.82
CA HIS A 256 -5.86 4.67 -16.61
C HIS A 256 -5.53 3.61 -15.56
N ASP A 257 -4.25 3.58 -15.19
CA ASP A 257 -3.67 2.42 -14.53
C ASP A 257 -3.49 2.59 -13.02
N ARG A 258 -4.04 3.66 -12.42
CA ARG A 258 -3.81 3.99 -11.02
C ARG A 258 -5.09 4.49 -10.35
N PHE A 259 -5.23 4.25 -9.04
CA PHE A 259 -6.25 4.91 -8.23
C PHE A 259 -5.89 6.36 -7.88
N PHE A 260 -4.61 6.71 -7.90
CA PHE A 260 -4.07 8.07 -7.71
C PHE A 260 -2.69 8.19 -8.39
N ALA A 261 -2.28 9.38 -8.81
CA ALA A 261 -1.02 9.57 -9.53
C ALA A 261 0.20 9.74 -8.61
N SER A 262 0.03 10.34 -7.43
CA SER A 262 1.13 10.47 -6.44
C SER A 262 0.66 10.55 -4.99
N LEU A 263 1.56 10.31 -4.04
CA LEU A 263 1.28 10.56 -2.61
C LEU A 263 0.83 12.01 -2.35
N GLY A 264 1.29 12.97 -3.16
CA GLY A 264 0.87 14.37 -3.06
C GLY A 264 -0.58 14.62 -3.49
N GLU A 265 -1.16 13.74 -4.31
CA GLU A 265 -2.59 13.78 -4.63
C GLU A 265 -3.47 13.18 -3.53
N LEU A 266 -2.87 12.41 -2.61
CA LEU A 266 -3.55 11.87 -1.44
C LEU A 266 -3.54 12.83 -0.24
N ALA A 267 -2.71 13.88 -0.29
CA ALA A 267 -2.36 14.80 0.79
C ALA A 267 -3.23 16.05 0.88
#